data_AF-A0A355D9C8-F1
#
_entry.id   AF-A0A355D9C8-F1
#
_cell.length_a   1.000
_cell.length_b   1.000
_cell.length_c   1.000
_cell.angle_alpha   90.00
_cell.angle_beta   90.00
_cell.angle_gamma   90.00
#
_symmetry.space_group_name_H-M   'P 1'
#
loop_
_entity.id
_entity.type
_entity.pdbx_description
1 polymer ?
#
loop_
_entity_poly.entity_id
_entity_poly.type
_entity_poly.pdbx_seq_one_letter_code
_entity_poly.pdbx_strand_id
1 'polypeptide(L)'
;MGLKEDILKLKKEKNALVLAHLYEKAEIQEVADIVGDSYFLSKKAMESSKDIIVFCGVKFMAESAKILSPNKRILIPVNDTTCPMADMATVDKLKAMKLRNPKAKVVTYINSNGDIKALSDVCVTSSSAKAILNNIEEEEIIFLPDRNLGSYLQENIQNKKFILYDGFCPVHERVEEEEVLTLKNRYPNFKVLVHPECSKKVRDLGDFIGSTSELIDYSVQDGTNGFIVVTEEGVLYQMKEKSPNKTFIPIDNGMICPNMKKISMKDLYNCLINEEFEVHIEEELRLKAHKSLENMHLLSNK
;
A
#
# COMPACT_ATOMS: atom_id res chain seq x y z
N MET A 1 13.16 7.50 -31.14
CA MET A 1 13.38 6.86 -29.84
C MET A 1 12.01 6.57 -29.26
N GLY A 2 11.84 5.44 -28.56
CA GLY A 2 10.57 5.12 -27.92
C GLY A 2 10.45 5.86 -26.58
N LEU A 3 9.22 5.94 -26.08
CA LEU A 3 8.89 6.64 -24.84
C LEU A 3 9.66 6.09 -23.63
N LYS A 4 9.94 4.78 -23.64
CA LYS A 4 10.76 4.11 -22.63
C LYS A 4 12.20 4.65 -22.61
N GLU A 5 12.86 4.72 -23.77
CA GLU A 5 14.23 5.24 -23.85
C GLU A 5 14.31 6.70 -23.41
N ASP A 6 13.30 7.50 -23.76
CA ASP A 6 13.23 8.91 -23.39
C ASP A 6 13.06 9.08 -21.86
N ILE A 7 12.20 8.27 -21.21
CA ILE A 7 12.09 8.23 -19.74
C ILE A 7 13.42 7.85 -19.10
N LEU A 8 14.08 6.80 -19.59
CA LEU A 8 15.38 6.35 -19.05
C LEU A 8 16.47 7.42 -19.20
N LYS A 9 16.44 8.19 -20.29
CA LYS A 9 17.32 9.34 -20.52
C LYS A 9 17.01 10.48 -19.55
N LEU A 10 15.74 10.89 -19.44
CA LEU A 10 15.31 11.97 -18.56
C LEU A 10 15.63 11.68 -17.09
N LYS A 11 15.43 10.43 -16.63
CA LYS A 11 15.83 10.01 -15.27
C LYS A 11 17.29 10.33 -14.94
N LYS A 12 18.19 10.11 -15.91
CA LYS A 12 19.62 10.39 -15.75
C LYS A 12 19.91 11.90 -15.82
N GLU A 13 19.35 12.59 -16.81
CA GLU A 13 19.55 14.04 -17.00
C GLU A 13 19.06 14.87 -15.81
N LYS A 14 17.92 14.48 -15.24
CA LYS A 14 17.30 15.15 -14.09
C LYS A 14 17.82 14.64 -12.75
N ASN A 15 18.70 13.63 -12.74
CA ASN A 15 19.10 12.91 -11.54
C ASN A 15 17.89 12.49 -10.67
N ALA A 16 16.83 11.97 -11.32
CA ALA A 16 15.55 11.65 -10.68
C ALA A 16 15.46 10.17 -10.29
N LEU A 17 14.81 9.88 -9.16
CA LEU A 17 14.44 8.51 -8.74
C LEU A 17 13.00 8.26 -9.14
N VAL A 18 12.72 7.18 -9.88
CA VAL A 18 11.35 6.74 -10.17
C VAL A 18 11.00 5.57 -9.26
N LEU A 19 9.99 5.75 -8.43
CA LEU A 19 9.44 4.72 -7.53
C LEU A 19 8.09 4.27 -8.08
N ALA A 20 7.81 2.97 -8.08
CA ALA A 20 6.50 2.45 -8.50
C ALA A 20 5.90 1.49 -7.47
N HIS A 21 4.61 1.65 -7.18
CA HIS A 21 3.88 0.69 -6.37
C HIS A 21 3.71 -0.64 -7.13
N LEU A 22 3.61 -1.75 -6.40
CA LEU A 22 3.38 -3.09 -6.97
C LEU A 22 2.07 -3.21 -7.78
N TYR A 23 1.18 -2.23 -7.64
CA TYR A 23 -0.10 -2.19 -8.35
C TYR A 23 -0.06 -1.32 -9.60
N GLU A 24 1.10 -0.76 -9.96
CA GLU A 24 1.26 -0.04 -11.22
C GLU A 24 1.19 -0.99 -12.42
N LYS A 25 0.99 -0.43 -13.62
CA LYS A 25 1.06 -1.20 -14.87
C LYS A 25 2.48 -1.78 -15.06
N ALA A 26 2.58 -2.92 -15.74
CA ALA A 26 3.87 -3.57 -16.02
C ALA A 26 4.88 -2.62 -16.69
N GLU A 27 4.45 -1.82 -17.66
CA GLU A 27 5.29 -0.82 -18.34
C GLU A 27 5.86 0.26 -17.40
N ILE A 28 5.10 0.66 -16.36
CA ILE A 28 5.55 1.61 -15.34
C ILE A 28 6.54 0.94 -14.38
N GLN A 29 6.22 -0.29 -13.95
CA GLN A 29 7.11 -1.07 -13.09
C GLN A 29 8.46 -1.35 -13.78
N GLU A 30 8.45 -1.60 -15.09
CA GLU A 30 9.64 -1.89 -15.90
C GLU A 30 10.62 -0.70 -15.97
N VAL A 31 10.12 0.53 -15.97
CA VAL A 31 10.97 1.74 -16.03
C VAL A 31 11.26 2.37 -14.66
N ALA A 32 10.66 1.86 -13.60
CA ALA A 32 10.94 2.30 -12.23
C ALA A 32 12.36 1.91 -11.80
N ASP A 33 13.00 2.73 -10.96
CA ASP A 33 14.25 2.35 -10.30
C ASP A 33 14.01 1.34 -9.17
N ILE A 34 12.87 1.47 -8.48
CA ILE A 34 12.49 0.63 -7.34
C ILE A 34 10.99 0.39 -7.41
N VAL A 35 10.60 -0.89 -7.29
CA VAL A 35 9.21 -1.32 -7.15
C VAL A 35 8.99 -1.89 -5.76
N GLY A 36 7.87 -1.58 -5.10
CA GLY A 36 7.56 -2.15 -3.79
C GLY A 36 6.30 -1.61 -3.11
N ASP A 37 6.13 -1.96 -1.84
CA ASP A 37 5.00 -1.52 -1.02
C ASP A 37 5.13 -0.06 -0.56
N SER A 38 3.99 0.54 -0.21
CA SER A 38 3.82 1.96 0.16
C SER A 38 4.92 2.56 1.05
N TYR A 39 5.12 2.03 2.26
CA TYR A 39 6.10 2.60 3.20
C TYR A 39 7.54 2.31 2.80
N PHE A 40 7.80 1.14 2.21
CA PHE A 40 9.12 0.79 1.69
C PHE A 40 9.58 1.83 0.65
N LEU A 41 8.70 2.22 -0.27
CA LEU A 41 8.99 3.26 -1.26
C LEU A 41 9.25 4.63 -0.59
N SER A 42 8.46 5.00 0.41
CA SER A 42 8.66 6.26 1.14
C SER A 42 10.00 6.30 1.88
N LYS A 43 10.43 5.16 2.46
CA LYS A 43 11.75 4.99 3.07
C LYS A 43 12.86 5.10 2.02
N LYS A 44 12.68 4.50 0.83
CA LYS A 44 13.65 4.61 -0.28
C LYS A 44 13.77 6.02 -0.84
N ALA A 45 12.69 6.79 -0.87
CA ALA A 45 12.75 8.21 -1.20
C ALA A 45 13.65 8.99 -0.23
N MET A 46 13.49 8.74 1.08
CA MET A 46 14.27 9.35 2.16
C MET A 46 15.76 8.97 2.10
N GLU A 47 16.07 7.69 1.88
CA GLU A 47 17.44 7.16 1.80
C GLU A 47 18.20 7.59 0.53
N SER A 48 17.49 7.98 -0.52
CA SER A 48 18.11 8.32 -1.81
C SER A 48 18.99 9.58 -1.70
N SER A 49 20.04 9.67 -2.52
CA SER A 49 20.81 10.91 -2.70
C SER A 49 20.21 11.85 -3.75
N LYS A 50 19.15 11.43 -4.45
CA LYS A 50 18.50 12.20 -5.51
C LYS A 50 17.51 13.22 -4.94
N ASP A 51 17.48 14.41 -5.54
CA ASP A 51 16.63 15.53 -5.12
C ASP A 51 15.21 15.44 -5.68
N ILE A 52 15.06 14.88 -6.89
CA ILE A 52 13.77 14.66 -7.55
C ILE A 52 13.37 13.19 -7.37
N ILE A 53 12.19 12.98 -6.80
CA ILE A 53 11.58 11.66 -6.64
C ILE A 53 10.24 11.67 -7.37
N VAL A 54 10.08 10.87 -8.41
CA VAL A 54 8.80 10.63 -9.07
C VAL A 54 8.15 9.41 -8.45
N PHE A 55 6.97 9.59 -7.87
CA PHE A 55 6.24 8.55 -7.16
C PHE A 55 5.05 8.07 -8.02
N CYS A 56 5.22 6.95 -8.70
CA CYS A 56 4.17 6.26 -9.43
C CYS A 56 3.31 5.45 -8.46
N GLY A 57 2.22 6.07 -8.02
CA GLY A 57 1.22 5.49 -7.12
C GLY A 57 0.12 6.50 -6.83
N VAL A 58 -0.56 6.31 -5.70
CA VAL A 58 -1.65 7.21 -5.26
C VAL A 58 -1.14 8.31 -4.33
N LYS A 59 -1.88 9.42 -4.27
CA LYS A 59 -1.54 10.68 -3.62
C LYS A 59 -1.02 10.54 -2.19
N PHE A 60 -1.69 9.77 -1.33
CA PHE A 60 -1.24 9.61 0.07
C PHE A 60 0.16 9.00 0.20
N MET A 61 0.59 8.20 -0.78
CA MET A 61 1.93 7.58 -0.78
C MET A 61 2.99 8.63 -1.10
N ALA A 62 2.74 9.46 -2.12
CA ALA A 62 3.60 10.59 -2.46
C ALA A 62 3.63 11.63 -1.32
N GLU A 63 2.49 11.88 -0.67
CA GLU A 63 2.44 12.70 0.55
C GLU A 63 3.26 12.11 1.69
N SER A 64 3.20 10.80 1.91
CA SER A 64 4.01 10.12 2.94
C SER A 64 5.52 10.27 2.65
N ALA A 65 5.93 10.18 1.38
CA ALA A 65 7.29 10.45 0.96
C ALA A 65 7.69 11.92 1.20
N LYS A 66 6.80 12.89 0.92
CA LYS A 66 7.06 14.32 1.18
C LYS A 66 7.14 14.63 2.67
N ILE A 67 6.32 13.97 3.51
CA ILE A 67 6.37 14.12 4.97
C ILE A 67 7.74 13.72 5.53
N LEU A 68 8.26 12.57 5.06
CA LEU A 68 9.56 12.01 5.48
C LEU A 68 10.75 12.69 4.81
N SER A 69 10.56 13.30 3.63
CA SER A 69 11.60 13.94 2.83
C SER A 69 11.24 15.39 2.48
N PRO A 70 11.08 16.29 3.46
CA PRO A 70 10.54 17.64 3.22
C PRO A 70 11.35 18.46 2.21
N ASN A 71 12.68 18.26 2.20
CA ASN A 71 13.61 19.00 1.36
C ASN A 71 13.68 18.48 -0.09
N LYS A 72 13.05 17.34 -0.38
CA LYS A 72 13.04 16.74 -1.72
C LYS A 72 11.83 17.19 -2.53
N ARG A 73 12.00 17.23 -3.84
CA ARG A 73 10.91 17.47 -4.80
C ARG A 73 10.25 16.14 -5.10
N ILE A 74 9.13 15.89 -4.44
CA ILE A 74 8.32 14.69 -4.65
C ILE A 74 7.29 15.02 -5.72
N LEU A 75 7.35 14.32 -6.84
CA LEU A 75 6.45 14.51 -7.98
C LEU A 75 5.49 13.32 -8.08
N ILE A 76 4.25 13.58 -8.51
CA ILE A 76 3.28 12.56 -8.85
C ILE A 76 2.87 12.73 -10.32
N PRO A 77 2.94 11.68 -11.18
CA PRO A 77 2.65 11.82 -12.60
C PRO A 77 1.22 12.30 -12.91
N VAL A 78 0.28 11.95 -12.04
CA VAL A 78 -1.14 12.29 -12.18
C VAL A 78 -1.66 12.69 -10.80
N ASN A 79 -2.08 13.95 -10.64
CA ASN A 79 -2.44 14.51 -9.33
C ASN A 79 -3.77 13.97 -8.74
N ASP A 80 -4.66 13.42 -9.58
CA ASP A 80 -5.98 12.94 -9.17
C ASP A 80 -6.03 11.43 -8.85
N THR A 81 -4.88 10.81 -8.55
CA THR A 81 -4.77 9.40 -8.14
C THR A 81 -5.04 9.24 -6.63
N THR A 82 -6.29 9.35 -6.19
CA THR A 82 -6.62 9.15 -4.76
C THR A 82 -6.87 7.67 -4.41
N CYS A 83 -6.98 7.39 -3.11
CA CYS A 83 -7.40 6.08 -2.62
C CYS A 83 -8.77 6.23 -1.94
N PRO A 84 -9.86 5.66 -2.49
CA PRO A 84 -11.19 5.80 -1.90
C PRO A 84 -11.24 5.39 -0.43
N MET A 85 -10.48 4.35 -0.05
CA MET A 85 -10.39 3.91 1.33
C MET A 85 -9.71 4.94 2.24
N ALA A 86 -8.66 5.61 1.77
CA ALA A 86 -8.03 6.70 2.53
C ALA A 86 -9.02 7.87 2.70
N ASP A 87 -9.79 8.17 1.65
CA ASP A 87 -10.79 9.23 1.63
C ASP A 87 -12.04 8.91 2.50
N MET A 88 -12.29 7.64 2.85
CA MET A 88 -13.34 7.25 3.80
C MET A 88 -13.05 7.70 5.25
N ALA A 89 -11.77 7.86 5.61
CA ALA A 89 -11.38 8.34 6.94
C ALA A 89 -11.54 9.86 7.02
N THR A 90 -12.38 10.33 7.93
CA THR A 90 -12.56 11.77 8.16
C THR A 90 -12.10 12.18 9.55
N VAL A 91 -11.55 13.40 9.65
CA VAL A 91 -11.09 14.01 10.89
C VAL A 91 -12.16 14.00 11.97
N ASP A 92 -13.40 14.36 11.62
CA ASP A 92 -14.50 14.47 12.58
C ASP A 92 -14.90 13.11 13.16
N LYS A 93 -14.98 12.07 12.30
CA LYS A 93 -15.27 10.71 12.76
C LYS A 93 -14.15 10.18 13.66
N LEU A 94 -12.89 10.40 13.29
CA LEU A 94 -11.76 10.00 14.12
C LEU A 94 -11.77 10.73 15.47
N LYS A 95 -11.97 12.04 15.50
CA LYS A 95 -12.09 12.81 16.76
C LYS A 95 -13.23 12.28 17.64
N ALA A 96 -14.38 11.98 17.07
CA ALA A 96 -15.50 11.40 17.80
C ALA A 96 -15.20 9.98 18.32
N MET A 97 -14.40 9.18 17.61
CA MET A 97 -13.93 7.89 18.10
C MET A 97 -12.94 8.05 19.26
N LYS A 98 -11.98 9.00 19.16
CA LYS A 98 -11.03 9.31 20.25
C LYS A 98 -11.75 9.79 21.52
N LEU A 99 -12.75 10.66 21.37
CA LEU A 99 -13.53 11.17 22.50
C LEU A 99 -14.28 10.05 23.24
N ARG A 100 -14.84 9.08 22.50
CA ARG A 100 -15.53 7.92 23.08
C ARG A 100 -14.60 6.88 23.69
N ASN A 101 -13.34 6.86 23.28
CA ASN A 101 -12.35 5.86 23.70
C ASN A 101 -11.02 6.56 24.10
N PRO A 102 -11.01 7.34 25.19
CA PRO A 102 -9.87 8.20 25.54
C PRO A 102 -8.60 7.43 25.95
N LYS A 103 -8.72 6.13 26.24
CA LYS A 103 -7.59 5.24 26.56
C LYS A 103 -7.00 4.55 25.33
N ALA A 104 -7.66 4.63 24.18
CA ALA A 104 -7.27 3.87 23.00
C ALA A 104 -6.16 4.56 22.23
N LYS A 105 -5.16 3.79 21.82
CA LYS A 105 -4.12 4.23 20.89
C LYS A 105 -4.68 4.29 19.48
N VAL A 106 -4.41 5.36 18.74
CA VAL A 106 -4.83 5.49 17.33
C VAL A 106 -3.75 4.91 16.43
N VAL A 107 -4.05 3.73 15.87
CA VAL A 107 -3.20 3.01 14.92
C VAL A 107 -3.78 3.12 13.52
N THR A 108 -3.06 3.79 12.63
CA THR A 108 -3.58 4.15 11.31
C THR A 108 -2.82 3.41 10.22
N TYR A 109 -3.53 2.65 9.39
CA TYR A 109 -2.95 2.07 8.20
C TYR A 109 -2.45 3.17 7.24
N ILE A 110 -1.32 2.93 6.58
CA ILE A 110 -0.60 3.91 5.74
C ILE A 110 -1.50 4.50 4.65
N ASN A 111 -2.52 3.74 4.22
CA ASN A 111 -3.58 4.13 3.29
C ASN A 111 -4.56 5.11 3.95
N SER A 112 -4.06 6.30 4.27
CA SER A 112 -4.77 7.38 4.97
C SER A 112 -4.23 8.73 4.53
N ASN A 113 -5.03 9.80 4.60
CA ASN A 113 -4.56 11.13 4.24
C ASN A 113 -3.70 11.77 5.35
N GLY A 114 -2.92 12.80 5.02
CA GLY A 114 -2.00 13.45 5.96
C GLY A 114 -2.67 14.02 7.23
N ASP A 115 -3.90 14.51 7.11
CA ASP A 115 -4.74 15.01 8.21
C ASP A 115 -5.11 13.92 9.21
N ILE A 116 -5.41 12.71 8.74
CA ILE A 116 -5.62 11.53 9.57
C ILE A 116 -4.32 11.11 10.25
N LYS A 117 -3.21 11.06 9.50
CA LYS A 117 -1.89 10.75 10.07
C LYS A 117 -1.49 11.73 11.18
N ALA A 118 -1.84 13.00 11.06
CA ALA A 118 -1.57 14.03 12.06
C ALA A 118 -2.37 13.86 13.37
N LEU A 119 -3.46 13.09 13.36
CA LEU A 119 -4.27 12.76 14.54
C LEU A 119 -3.97 11.37 15.10
N SER A 120 -3.06 10.64 14.45
CA SER A 120 -2.71 9.26 14.75
C SER A 120 -1.52 9.18 15.70
N ASP A 121 -1.47 8.15 16.52
CA ASP A 121 -0.31 7.91 17.39
C ASP A 121 0.80 7.17 16.64
N VAL A 122 0.43 6.24 15.76
CA VAL A 122 1.37 5.47 14.94
C VAL A 122 0.72 5.03 13.63
N CYS A 123 1.49 5.04 12.55
CA CYS A 123 1.10 4.43 11.29
C CYS A 123 1.54 2.95 11.21
N VAL A 124 0.87 2.15 10.38
CA VAL A 124 1.28 0.77 10.08
C VAL A 124 1.14 0.46 8.60
N THR A 125 1.81 -0.59 8.11
CA THR A 125 1.49 -1.26 6.84
C THR A 125 0.87 -2.62 7.12
N SER A 126 0.33 -3.29 6.10
CA SER A 126 -0.16 -4.67 6.24
C SER A 126 0.95 -5.63 6.72
N SER A 127 2.20 -5.39 6.34
CA SER A 127 3.38 -6.17 6.78
C SER A 127 3.94 -5.79 8.15
N SER A 128 3.83 -4.52 8.60
CA SER A 128 4.39 -4.10 9.90
C SER A 128 3.39 -4.09 11.05
N ALA A 129 2.09 -4.13 10.75
CA ALA A 129 1.03 -3.94 11.75
C ALA A 129 1.14 -4.89 12.94
N LYS A 130 1.35 -6.20 12.72
CA LYS A 130 1.46 -7.19 13.80
C LYS A 130 2.61 -6.88 14.76
N ALA A 131 3.80 -6.61 14.23
CA ALA A 131 4.99 -6.30 15.04
C ALA A 131 4.77 -5.02 15.85
N ILE A 132 4.28 -3.95 15.22
CA ILE A 132 4.04 -2.67 15.89
C ILE A 132 2.97 -2.81 16.98
N LEU A 133 1.86 -3.49 16.71
CA LEU A 133 0.76 -3.66 17.66
C LEU A 133 1.19 -4.44 18.91
N ASN A 134 2.07 -5.44 18.76
CA ASN A 134 2.64 -6.17 19.90
C ASN A 134 3.56 -5.29 20.76
N ASN A 135 4.16 -4.26 20.17
CA ASN A 135 5.06 -3.30 20.83
C ASN A 135 4.34 -2.05 21.41
N ILE A 136 3.02 -1.96 21.24
CA ILE A 136 2.18 -0.94 21.88
C ILE A 136 1.75 -1.46 23.25
N GLU A 137 1.85 -0.65 24.29
CA GLU A 137 1.49 -1.05 25.65
C GLU A 137 -0.04 -1.01 25.86
N GLU A 138 -0.70 0.00 25.31
CA GLU A 138 -2.14 0.21 25.47
C GLU A 138 -2.97 -0.97 24.93
N GLU A 139 -3.93 -1.44 25.70
CA GLU A 139 -4.79 -2.58 25.33
C GLU A 139 -5.86 -2.20 24.30
N GLU A 140 -6.37 -0.97 24.35
CA GLU A 140 -7.40 -0.51 23.41
C GLU A 140 -6.76 0.16 22.20
N ILE A 141 -7.18 -0.25 21.00
CA ILE A 141 -6.66 0.23 19.73
C ILE A 141 -7.82 0.75 18.89
N ILE A 142 -7.80 2.02 18.51
CA ILE A 142 -8.59 2.50 17.37
C ILE A 142 -7.80 2.17 16.11
N PHE A 143 -8.39 1.35 15.22
CA PHE A 143 -7.76 0.97 13.95
C PHE A 143 -8.53 1.52 12.75
N LEU A 144 -7.82 2.13 11.80
CA LEU A 144 -8.43 2.80 10.64
C LEU A 144 -7.52 2.82 9.40
N PRO A 145 -8.06 3.09 8.20
CA PRO A 145 -9.49 3.08 7.86
C PRO A 145 -10.07 1.68 7.66
N ASP A 146 -9.23 0.67 7.41
CA ASP A 146 -9.70 -0.62 6.89
C ASP A 146 -10.18 -1.57 8.00
N ARG A 147 -11.48 -1.89 8.00
CA ARG A 147 -12.08 -2.84 8.94
C ARG A 147 -11.65 -4.30 8.71
N ASN A 148 -11.33 -4.68 7.47
CA ASN A 148 -10.94 -6.05 7.13
C ASN A 148 -9.53 -6.33 7.62
N LEU A 149 -8.60 -5.40 7.36
CA LEU A 149 -7.26 -5.49 7.93
C LEU A 149 -7.32 -5.41 9.47
N GLY A 150 -8.14 -4.51 10.03
CA GLY A 150 -8.31 -4.41 11.47
C GLY A 150 -8.89 -5.68 12.11
N SER A 151 -9.90 -6.30 11.50
CA SER A 151 -10.46 -7.58 11.97
C SER A 151 -9.49 -8.73 11.82
N TYR A 152 -8.71 -8.79 10.73
CA TYR A 152 -7.62 -9.75 10.57
C TYR A 152 -6.60 -9.61 11.71
N LEU A 153 -6.19 -8.39 12.04
CA LEU A 153 -5.25 -8.14 13.14
C LEU A 153 -5.86 -8.53 14.49
N GLN A 154 -7.13 -8.22 14.72
CA GLN A 154 -7.87 -8.62 15.93
C GLN A 154 -7.93 -10.15 16.10
N GLU A 155 -8.13 -10.91 15.02
CA GLU A 155 -8.10 -12.38 15.05
C GLU A 155 -6.72 -12.94 15.41
N ASN A 156 -5.65 -12.20 15.08
CA ASN A 156 -4.27 -12.64 15.25
C ASN A 156 -3.57 -12.07 16.51
N ILE A 157 -4.20 -11.11 17.20
CA ILE A 157 -3.61 -10.41 18.36
C ILE A 157 -4.61 -10.46 19.52
N GLN A 158 -4.38 -11.37 20.45
CA GLN A 158 -5.36 -11.70 21.50
C GLN A 158 -5.39 -10.72 22.68
N ASN A 159 -4.31 -9.96 22.90
CA ASN A 159 -4.17 -9.05 24.05
C ASN A 159 -4.56 -7.60 23.75
N LYS A 160 -5.24 -7.35 22.62
CA LYS A 160 -5.69 -6.01 22.21
C LYS A 160 -7.18 -6.02 21.91
N LYS A 161 -7.87 -4.96 22.33
CA LYS A 161 -9.26 -4.68 22.01
C LYS A 161 -9.32 -3.66 20.89
N PHE A 162 -9.78 -4.10 19.72
CA PHE A 162 -9.87 -3.26 18.54
C PHE A 162 -11.21 -2.52 18.46
N ILE A 163 -11.14 -1.23 18.14
CA ILE A 163 -12.25 -0.35 17.81
C ILE A 163 -12.06 0.04 16.34
N LEU A 164 -12.79 -0.65 15.47
CA LEU A 164 -12.58 -0.58 14.04
C LEU A 164 -13.31 0.60 13.42
N TYR A 165 -12.61 1.34 12.56
CA TYR A 165 -13.23 2.29 11.65
C TYR A 165 -13.93 1.54 10.52
N ASP A 166 -15.13 1.99 10.12
CA ASP A 166 -15.92 1.34 9.08
C ASP A 166 -15.54 1.84 7.68
N GLY A 167 -14.28 1.61 7.31
CA GLY A 167 -13.75 1.81 5.96
C GLY A 167 -13.25 0.49 5.38
N PHE A 168 -13.01 0.46 4.07
CA PHE A 168 -12.61 -0.74 3.35
C PHE A 168 -12.01 -0.39 1.98
N CYS A 169 -11.20 -1.29 1.42
CA CYS A 169 -10.74 -1.18 0.04
C CYS A 169 -11.80 -1.73 -0.93
N PRO A 170 -12.37 -0.94 -1.85
CA PRO A 170 -13.39 -1.42 -2.78
C PRO A 170 -12.90 -2.53 -3.73
N VAL A 171 -11.59 -2.57 -4.02
CA VAL A 171 -11.00 -3.60 -4.89
C VAL A 171 -11.00 -4.96 -4.20
N HIS A 172 -10.69 -5.01 -2.91
CA HIS A 172 -10.62 -6.24 -2.13
C HIS A 172 -11.95 -6.66 -1.52
N GLU A 173 -12.79 -5.70 -1.13
CA GLU A 173 -14.12 -5.96 -0.55
C GLU A 173 -15.10 -6.55 -1.56
N ARG A 174 -14.96 -6.21 -2.85
CA ARG A 174 -15.88 -6.66 -3.90
C ARG A 174 -15.75 -8.13 -4.28
N VAL A 175 -14.72 -8.81 -3.79
CA VAL A 175 -14.46 -10.22 -4.12
C VAL A 175 -15.41 -11.08 -3.32
N GLU A 176 -16.15 -11.92 -4.02
CA GLU A 176 -17.08 -12.87 -3.43
C GLU A 176 -16.43 -14.24 -3.21
N GLU A 177 -16.86 -14.95 -2.16
CA GLU A 177 -16.34 -16.29 -1.82
C GLU A 177 -16.54 -17.28 -2.98
N GLU A 178 -17.66 -17.19 -3.68
CA GLU A 178 -17.99 -18.05 -4.83
C GLU A 178 -17.01 -17.90 -5.99
N GLU A 179 -16.45 -16.71 -6.22
CA GLU A 179 -15.42 -16.48 -7.25
C GLU A 179 -14.15 -17.26 -6.92
N VAL A 180 -13.73 -17.24 -5.65
CA VAL A 180 -12.55 -17.96 -5.18
C VAL A 180 -12.79 -19.47 -5.21
N LEU A 181 -13.95 -19.94 -4.75
CA LEU A 181 -14.32 -21.35 -4.78
C LEU A 181 -14.36 -21.92 -6.21
N THR A 182 -14.86 -21.14 -7.15
CA THR A 182 -14.87 -21.51 -8.58
C THR A 182 -13.45 -21.75 -9.10
N LEU A 183 -12.50 -20.88 -8.73
CA LEU A 183 -11.10 -21.05 -9.09
C LEU A 183 -10.44 -22.24 -8.37
N LYS A 184 -10.74 -22.45 -7.09
CA LYS A 184 -10.24 -23.64 -6.36
C LYS A 184 -10.71 -24.94 -7.02
N ASN A 185 -11.96 -24.99 -7.49
CA ASN A 185 -12.50 -26.14 -8.22
C ASN A 185 -11.82 -26.33 -9.59
N ARG A 186 -11.53 -25.23 -10.30
CA ARG A 186 -10.84 -25.26 -11.60
C ARG A 186 -9.35 -25.62 -11.47
N TYR A 187 -8.72 -25.22 -10.36
CA TYR A 187 -7.29 -25.40 -10.08
C TYR A 187 -7.07 -26.03 -8.70
N PRO A 188 -7.47 -27.29 -8.48
CA PRO A 188 -7.46 -27.93 -7.16
C PRO A 188 -6.07 -28.10 -6.53
N ASN A 189 -5.00 -28.00 -7.34
CA ASN A 189 -3.62 -28.12 -6.89
C ASN A 189 -2.95 -26.76 -6.62
N PHE A 190 -3.65 -25.63 -6.83
CA PHE A 190 -3.09 -24.31 -6.65
C PHE A 190 -3.45 -23.76 -5.27
N LYS A 191 -2.46 -23.19 -4.60
CA LYS A 191 -2.67 -22.51 -3.31
C LYS A 191 -3.28 -21.13 -3.55
N VAL A 192 -4.08 -20.67 -2.60
CA VAL A 192 -4.75 -19.36 -2.64
C VAL A 192 -3.98 -18.36 -1.79
N LEU A 193 -3.48 -17.30 -2.42
CA LEU A 193 -2.81 -16.17 -1.79
C LEU A 193 -3.80 -15.01 -1.65
N VAL A 194 -4.07 -14.56 -0.43
CA VAL A 194 -5.12 -13.56 -0.16
C VAL A 194 -4.56 -12.34 0.56
N HIS A 195 -4.93 -11.15 0.13
CA HIS A 195 -4.59 -9.93 0.86
C HIS A 195 -5.49 -9.73 2.09
N PRO A 196 -4.98 -9.26 3.25
CA PRO A 196 -5.78 -9.08 4.47
C PRO A 196 -6.87 -7.99 4.38
N GLU A 197 -6.87 -7.17 3.33
CA GLU A 197 -7.95 -6.20 3.04
C GLU A 197 -9.22 -6.88 2.49
N CYS A 198 -9.16 -8.17 2.12
CA CYS A 198 -10.33 -8.95 1.73
C CYS A 198 -11.24 -9.23 2.94
N SER A 199 -12.53 -9.38 2.67
CA SER A 199 -13.52 -9.79 3.66
C SER A 199 -13.15 -11.13 4.31
N LYS A 200 -13.62 -11.36 5.55
CA LYS A 200 -13.33 -12.59 6.29
C LYS A 200 -13.68 -13.87 5.51
N LYS A 201 -14.85 -13.90 4.87
CA LYS A 201 -15.30 -15.03 4.02
C LYS A 201 -14.29 -15.39 2.93
N VAL A 202 -13.59 -14.40 2.36
CA VAL A 202 -12.55 -14.61 1.35
C VAL A 202 -11.22 -14.99 2.00
N ARG A 203 -10.85 -14.34 3.12
CA ARG A 203 -9.62 -14.65 3.88
C ARG A 203 -9.60 -16.11 4.33
N ASP A 204 -10.72 -16.64 4.79
CA ASP A 204 -10.83 -18.02 5.29
C ASP A 204 -10.60 -19.09 4.20
N LEU A 205 -10.62 -18.71 2.92
CA LEU A 205 -10.31 -19.59 1.79
C LEU A 205 -8.82 -19.59 1.40
N GLY A 206 -8.03 -18.68 1.97
CA GLY A 206 -6.62 -18.47 1.69
C GLY A 206 -5.71 -19.51 2.35
N ASP A 207 -4.78 -20.07 1.57
CA ASP A 207 -3.68 -20.89 2.08
C ASP A 207 -2.57 -20.02 2.68
N PHE A 208 -2.46 -18.76 2.24
CA PHE A 208 -1.59 -17.75 2.83
C PHE A 208 -2.25 -16.37 2.77
N ILE A 209 -2.18 -15.64 3.89
CA ILE A 209 -2.74 -14.29 4.01
C ILE A 209 -1.62 -13.34 4.40
N GLY A 210 -1.36 -12.31 3.58
CA GLY A 210 -0.27 -11.36 3.81
C GLY A 210 -0.32 -10.11 2.93
N SER A 211 0.59 -9.17 3.21
CA SER A 211 0.81 -7.99 2.36
C SER A 211 1.24 -8.42 0.96
N THR A 212 1.14 -7.52 -0.01
CA THR A 212 1.54 -7.79 -1.40
C THR A 212 2.98 -8.31 -1.51
N SER A 213 3.94 -7.72 -0.79
CA SER A 213 5.32 -8.24 -0.77
C SER A 213 5.40 -9.63 -0.13
N GLU A 214 4.67 -9.88 0.96
CA GLU A 214 4.62 -11.20 1.60
C GLU A 214 4.01 -12.26 0.67
N LEU A 215 2.98 -11.93 -0.11
CA LEU A 215 2.40 -12.83 -1.10
C LEU A 215 3.43 -13.19 -2.19
N ILE A 216 4.18 -12.19 -2.68
CA ILE A 216 5.25 -12.41 -3.65
C ILE A 216 6.32 -13.33 -3.04
N ASP A 217 6.80 -13.03 -1.83
CA ASP A 217 7.88 -13.78 -1.20
C ASP A 217 7.46 -15.22 -0.89
N TYR A 218 6.23 -15.43 -0.40
CA TYR A 218 5.65 -16.76 -0.23
C TYR A 218 5.59 -17.52 -1.56
N SER A 219 5.16 -16.85 -2.63
CA SER A 219 5.08 -17.47 -3.97
C SER A 219 6.44 -17.87 -4.54
N VAL A 220 7.54 -17.27 -4.08
CA VAL A 220 8.90 -17.67 -4.47
C VAL A 220 9.35 -18.87 -3.65
N GLN A 221 9.15 -18.83 -2.33
CA GLN A 221 9.63 -19.83 -1.39
C GLN A 221 8.88 -21.17 -1.47
N ASP A 222 7.58 -21.13 -1.75
CA ASP A 222 6.75 -22.32 -1.76
C ASP A 222 6.98 -23.17 -3.03
N GLY A 223 7.09 -24.49 -2.87
CA GLY A 223 7.45 -25.40 -3.97
C GLY A 223 6.34 -25.73 -4.97
N THR A 224 5.15 -25.12 -4.86
CA THR A 224 4.04 -25.42 -5.78
C THR A 224 4.23 -24.81 -7.18
N ASN A 225 3.50 -25.35 -8.15
CA ASN A 225 3.59 -24.95 -9.56
C ASN A 225 2.68 -23.75 -9.91
N GLY A 226 1.85 -23.29 -8.99
CA GLY A 226 0.97 -22.17 -9.25
C GLY A 226 0.08 -21.76 -8.09
N PHE A 227 -0.48 -20.56 -8.22
CA PHE A 227 -1.25 -19.89 -7.19
C PHE A 227 -2.50 -19.24 -7.78
N ILE A 228 -3.58 -19.24 -7.00
CA ILE A 228 -4.70 -18.31 -7.17
C ILE A 228 -4.36 -17.06 -6.36
N VAL A 229 -4.38 -15.89 -7.00
CA VAL A 229 -3.92 -14.63 -6.42
C VAL A 229 -5.11 -13.69 -6.22
N VAL A 230 -5.46 -13.45 -4.96
CA VAL A 230 -6.61 -12.65 -4.53
C VAL A 230 -6.12 -11.30 -3.98
N THR A 231 -5.60 -10.49 -4.89
CA THR A 231 -5.24 -9.08 -4.67
C THR A 231 -5.20 -8.36 -6.02
N GLU A 232 -4.80 -7.08 -6.04
CA GLU A 232 -4.72 -6.28 -7.28
C GLU A 232 -3.72 -6.87 -8.30
N GLU A 233 -4.11 -6.92 -9.58
CA GLU A 233 -3.41 -7.66 -10.64
C GLU A 233 -2.01 -7.15 -11.01
N GLY A 234 -1.66 -5.90 -10.69
CA GLY A 234 -0.32 -5.36 -10.92
C GLY A 234 0.76 -6.19 -10.22
N VAL A 235 0.42 -6.87 -9.13
CA VAL A 235 1.35 -7.77 -8.41
C VAL A 235 1.86 -8.90 -9.29
N LEU A 236 1.06 -9.34 -10.27
CA LEU A 236 1.36 -10.48 -11.12
C LEU A 236 2.62 -10.26 -11.95
N TYR A 237 2.96 -9.02 -12.26
CA TYR A 237 4.20 -8.69 -12.95
C TYR A 237 5.42 -9.12 -12.12
N GLN A 238 5.52 -8.67 -10.87
CA GLN A 238 6.63 -9.07 -9.98
C GLN A 238 6.62 -10.56 -9.65
N MET A 239 5.44 -11.16 -9.48
CA MET A 239 5.33 -12.60 -9.24
C MET A 239 5.89 -13.41 -10.41
N LYS A 240 5.57 -13.04 -11.65
CA LYS A 240 6.09 -13.68 -12.86
C LYS A 240 7.58 -13.45 -13.06
N GLU A 241 8.08 -12.24 -12.77
CA GLU A 241 9.51 -11.94 -12.84
C GLU A 241 10.33 -12.79 -11.85
N LYS A 242 9.84 -12.93 -10.61
CA LYS A 242 10.56 -13.70 -9.57
C LYS A 242 10.36 -15.21 -9.66
N SER A 243 9.24 -15.66 -10.24
CA SER A 243 8.86 -17.08 -10.36
C SER A 243 8.33 -17.40 -11.76
N PRO A 244 9.17 -17.31 -12.82
CA PRO A 244 8.73 -17.41 -14.22
C PRO A 244 8.17 -18.78 -14.60
N ASN A 245 8.51 -19.83 -13.85
CA ASN A 245 8.04 -21.19 -14.08
C ASN A 245 6.71 -21.51 -13.39
N LYS A 246 6.16 -20.57 -12.60
CA LYS A 246 4.91 -20.77 -11.84
C LYS A 246 3.74 -20.09 -12.55
N THR A 247 2.56 -20.70 -12.42
CA THR A 247 1.32 -20.15 -12.97
C THR A 247 0.61 -19.29 -11.93
N PHE A 248 0.24 -18.07 -12.28
CA PHE A 248 -0.53 -17.18 -11.39
C PHE A 248 -1.90 -16.90 -11.99
N ILE A 249 -2.95 -17.25 -11.26
CA ILE A 249 -4.35 -17.14 -11.68
C ILE A 249 -5.01 -15.99 -10.90
N PRO A 250 -5.37 -14.86 -11.55
CA PRO A 250 -6.16 -13.82 -10.90
C PRO A 250 -7.62 -14.24 -10.74
N ILE A 251 -8.40 -13.44 -10.01
CA ILE A 251 -9.86 -13.53 -10.00
C ILE A 251 -10.42 -13.29 -11.42
N ASP A 252 -11.36 -14.12 -11.88
CA ASP A 252 -11.91 -14.09 -13.25
C ASP A 252 -12.48 -12.70 -13.64
N ASN A 253 -13.15 -12.00 -12.71
CA ASN A 253 -13.71 -10.66 -12.96
C ASN A 253 -12.70 -9.51 -12.74
N GLY A 254 -11.45 -9.85 -12.49
CA GLY A 254 -10.31 -8.95 -12.37
C GLY A 254 -10.29 -8.02 -11.15
N MET A 255 -9.14 -7.92 -10.50
CA MET A 255 -8.95 -7.04 -9.34
C MET A 255 -8.10 -5.84 -9.76
N ILE A 256 -8.75 -4.80 -10.26
CA ILE A 256 -8.07 -3.63 -10.84
C ILE A 256 -8.37 -2.40 -10.00
N CYS A 257 -7.33 -1.75 -9.49
CA CYS A 257 -7.47 -0.44 -8.86
C CYS A 257 -7.45 0.66 -9.93
N PRO A 258 -8.59 1.32 -10.26
CA PRO A 258 -8.63 2.29 -11.35
C PRO A 258 -7.70 3.48 -11.10
N ASN A 259 -7.54 3.90 -9.84
CA ASN A 259 -6.66 5.02 -9.48
C ASN A 259 -5.17 4.69 -9.66
N MET A 260 -4.74 3.45 -9.35
CA MET A 260 -3.37 3.01 -9.68
C MET A 260 -3.16 2.94 -11.19
N LYS A 261 -4.17 2.49 -11.96
CA LYS A 261 -4.04 2.39 -13.42
C LYS A 261 -4.19 3.71 -14.19
N LYS A 262 -4.42 4.84 -13.52
CA LYS A 262 -4.45 6.15 -14.20
C LYS A 262 -3.10 6.53 -14.77
N ILE A 263 -2.00 6.16 -14.11
CA ILE A 263 -0.66 6.52 -14.56
C ILE A 263 -0.33 5.75 -15.85
N SER A 264 0.11 6.49 -16.88
CA SER A 264 0.61 5.95 -18.14
C SER A 264 2.07 6.35 -18.35
N MET A 265 2.74 5.66 -19.28
CA MET A 265 4.10 6.04 -19.70
C MET A 265 4.19 7.49 -20.16
N LYS A 266 3.13 8.02 -20.79
CA LYS A 266 3.09 9.41 -21.24
C LYS A 266 3.02 10.38 -20.07
N ASP A 267 2.26 10.03 -19.03
CA ASP A 267 2.17 10.86 -17.82
C ASP A 267 3.51 10.88 -17.07
N LEU A 268 4.16 9.72 -16.93
CA LEU A 268 5.50 9.64 -16.33
C LEU A 268 6.54 10.44 -17.13
N TYR A 269 6.52 10.34 -18.47
CA TYR A 269 7.37 11.16 -19.32
C TYR A 269 7.10 12.67 -19.14
N ASN A 270 5.83 13.09 -19.19
CA ASN A 270 5.43 14.48 -19.00
C ASN A 270 5.81 15.01 -17.61
N CYS A 271 5.71 14.16 -16.59
CA CYS A 271 6.10 14.46 -15.24
C CYS A 271 7.61 14.74 -15.13
N LEU A 272 8.44 13.93 -15.77
CA LEU A 272 9.90 14.11 -15.76
C LEU A 272 10.36 15.34 -16.55
N ILE A 273 9.72 15.64 -17.69
CA ILE A 273 10.12 16.78 -18.52
C ILE A 273 9.69 18.11 -17.91
N ASN A 274 8.47 18.19 -17.36
CA ASN A 274 7.92 19.41 -16.78
C ASN A 274 8.26 19.56 -15.29
N GLU A 275 8.68 18.46 -14.64
CA GLU A 275 8.89 18.37 -13.19
C GLU A 275 7.62 18.69 -12.37
N GLU A 276 6.48 18.21 -12.86
CA GLU A 276 5.14 18.38 -12.30
C GLU A 276 4.45 17.02 -12.15
N PHE A 277 3.55 16.81 -11.19
CA PHE A 277 3.02 17.76 -10.22
C PHE A 277 3.78 17.60 -8.89
N GLU A 278 4.34 18.69 -8.35
CA GLU A 278 5.00 18.63 -7.04
C GLU A 278 3.99 18.51 -5.90
N VAL A 279 4.28 17.61 -4.96
CA VAL A 279 3.50 17.40 -3.75
C VAL A 279 3.94 18.40 -2.69
N HIS A 280 2.99 19.24 -2.27
CA HIS A 280 3.17 20.22 -1.20
C HIS A 280 2.30 19.86 0.00
N ILE A 281 2.86 20.05 1.21
CA ILE A 281 2.19 19.81 2.48
C ILE A 281 2.56 20.96 3.41
N GLU A 282 1.56 21.55 4.06
CA GLU A 282 1.77 22.60 5.07
C GLU A 282 2.62 22.08 6.23
N GLU A 283 3.61 22.87 6.67
CA GLU A 283 4.64 22.41 7.60
C GLU A 283 4.06 21.98 8.96
N GLU A 284 3.04 22.68 9.46
CA GLU A 284 2.36 22.29 10.70
C GLU A 284 1.70 20.92 10.59
N LEU A 285 1.03 20.65 9.46
CA LEU A 285 0.42 19.36 9.18
C LEU A 285 1.50 18.29 9.04
N ARG A 286 2.58 18.61 8.30
CA ARG A 286 3.71 17.72 8.07
C ARG A 286 4.34 17.25 9.38
N LEU A 287 4.64 18.16 10.30
CA LEU A 287 5.27 17.83 11.59
C LEU A 287 4.39 16.90 12.44
N LYS A 288 3.07 17.14 12.46
CA LYS A 288 2.13 16.27 13.18
C LYS A 288 2.04 14.88 12.55
N ALA A 289 1.94 14.81 11.22
CA ALA A 289 1.89 13.54 10.50
C ALA A 289 3.22 12.77 10.54
N HIS A 290 4.36 13.48 10.59
CA HIS A 290 5.68 12.88 10.71
C HIS A 290 5.79 12.02 11.97
N LYS A 291 5.25 12.49 13.09
CA LYS A 291 5.32 11.77 14.38
C LYS A 291 4.74 10.35 14.28
N SER A 292 3.60 10.16 13.59
CA SER A 292 3.00 8.83 13.45
C SER A 292 3.78 7.92 12.50
N LEU A 293 4.38 8.47 11.44
CA LEU A 293 5.28 7.74 10.54
C LEU A 293 6.64 7.39 11.18
N GLU A 294 7.17 8.27 12.03
CA GLU A 294 8.40 8.04 12.79
C GLU A 294 8.18 6.95 13.86
N ASN A 295 7.06 7.01 14.58
CA ASN A 295 6.68 5.97 15.53
C ASN A 295 6.53 4.60 14.87
N MET A 296 6.09 4.54 13.61
CA MET A 296 6.03 3.29 12.85
C MET A 296 7.42 2.66 12.74
N HIS A 297 8.46 3.47 12.49
CA HIS A 297 9.84 2.99 12.44
C HIS A 297 10.35 2.55 13.81
N LEU A 298 10.15 3.37 14.84
CA LEU A 298 10.63 3.09 16.19
C LEU A 298 10.02 1.83 16.79
N LEU A 299 8.72 1.59 16.56
CA LEU A 299 8.01 0.43 17.09
C LEU A 299 8.19 -0.83 16.25
N SER A 300 8.62 -0.73 14.99
CA SER A 300 8.94 -1.90 14.16
C SER A 300 10.29 -2.55 14.53
N ASN A 301 11.19 -1.81 15.19
CA ASN A 301 12.56 -2.25 15.51
C ASN A 301 12.79 -2.55 17.01
N LYS A 302 11.72 -2.59 17.82
CA LYS A 302 11.77 -3.07 19.21
C LYS A 302 11.60 -4.58 19.24
#